data_AF-A0A1F5A0S9-F1
#
_entry.id   AF-A0A1F5A0S9-F1
#
_cell.length_a   1.000
_cell.length_b   1.000
_cell.length_c   1.000
_cell.angle_alpha   90.00
_cell.angle_beta   90.00
_cell.angle_gamma   90.00
#
_symmetry.space_group_name_H-M   'P 1'
#
loop_
_entity.id
_entity.type
_entity.pdbx_description
1 polymer ?
#
loop_
_entity_poly.entity_id
_entity_poly.type
_entity_poly.pdbx_seq_one_letter_code
_entity_poly.pdbx_strand_id
1 'polypeptide(L)'
;MDEIGGAKRFFGNIIYGSIPKGSFEESEKALRKAIELHPEYANHYLELGRTLVALKKYDEAGECFQKCIDLPKTTSKDDVLKAEAKTELAALKTKKK
;
A
#
# COMPACT_ATOMS: atom_id res chain seq x y z
N MET A 1 -13.91 29.35 15.58
CA MET A 1 -13.05 28.48 14.74
C MET A 1 -12.94 29.20 13.42
N ASP A 2 -12.01 30.13 13.33
CA ASP A 2 -11.89 31.00 12.17
C ASP A 2 -11.41 30.16 10.98
N GLU A 3 -12.24 30.12 9.94
CA GLU A 3 -11.92 29.45 8.69
C GLU A 3 -10.56 29.94 8.22
N ILE A 4 -9.61 29.01 8.08
CA ILE A 4 -8.34 29.28 7.41
C ILE A 4 -8.69 29.60 5.96
N GLY A 5 -8.83 30.90 5.68
CA GLY A 5 -9.17 31.41 4.35
C GLY A 5 -8.17 30.90 3.31
N GLY A 6 -8.65 30.76 2.07
CA GLY A 6 -7.86 30.21 0.95
C GLY A 6 -6.47 30.82 0.80
N ALA A 7 -6.32 32.10 1.15
CA ALA A 7 -5.03 32.79 1.20
C ALA A 7 -4.02 32.13 2.15
N LYS A 8 -4.41 31.78 3.39
CA LYS A 8 -3.50 31.18 4.38
C LYS A 8 -3.07 29.76 3.98
N ARG A 9 -3.96 28.99 3.34
CA ARG A 9 -3.60 27.69 2.72
C ARG A 9 -2.62 27.88 1.56
N PHE A 10 -2.86 28.89 0.71
CA PHE A 10 -1.98 29.21 -0.41
C PHE A 10 -0.57 29.62 0.06
N PHE A 11 -0.45 30.50 1.05
CA PHE A 11 0.84 30.89 1.62
C PHE A 11 1.56 29.72 2.31
N GLY A 12 0.82 28.84 3.00
CA GLY A 12 1.38 27.61 3.56
C GLY A 12 2.04 26.72 2.49
N ASN A 13 1.38 26.53 1.35
CA ASN A 13 1.90 25.75 0.23
C ASN A 13 3.13 26.40 -0.44
N ILE A 14 3.24 27.73 -0.45
CA ILE A 14 4.40 28.45 -1.00
C ILE A 14 5.61 28.35 -0.06
N ILE A 15 5.41 28.64 1.24
CA ILE A 15 6.48 28.73 2.24
C ILE A 15 7.07 27.35 2.56
N TYR A 16 6.19 26.34 2.72
CA TYR A 16 6.59 25.01 3.18
C TYR A 16 6.62 23.96 2.06
N GLY A 17 6.20 24.34 0.85
CA GLY A 17 5.88 23.39 -0.21
C GLY A 17 4.50 22.77 -0.02
N SER A 18 3.85 22.39 -1.12
CA SER A 18 2.67 21.55 -1.04
C SER A 18 3.11 20.12 -0.70
N ILE A 19 2.38 19.45 0.19
CA ILE A 19 2.55 18.01 0.38
C ILE A 19 2.17 17.34 -0.96
N PRO A 20 3.10 16.66 -1.65
CA PRO A 20 2.76 15.99 -2.89
C PRO A 20 1.66 14.97 -2.59
N LYS A 21 0.63 14.93 -3.44
CA LYS A 21 -0.39 13.88 -3.33
C LYS A 21 0.31 12.55 -3.54
N GLY A 22 0.26 11.66 -2.54
CA GLY A 22 0.83 10.33 -2.67
C GLY A 22 0.17 9.61 -3.86
N SER A 23 0.99 9.22 -4.84
CA SER A 23 0.54 8.43 -5.98
C SER A 23 0.71 6.95 -5.68
N PHE A 24 -0.09 6.11 -6.33
CA PHE A 24 0.06 4.66 -6.18
C PHE A 24 1.39 4.19 -6.79
N GLU A 25 1.91 4.89 -7.80
CA GLU A 25 3.21 4.61 -8.42
C GLU A 25 4.38 4.83 -7.45
N GLU A 26 4.37 5.92 -6.69
CA GLU A 26 5.41 6.16 -5.67
C GLU A 26 5.26 5.19 -4.49
N SER A 27 4.03 4.82 -4.13
CA SER A 27 3.77 3.76 -3.15
C SER A 27 4.39 2.43 -3.61
N GLU A 28 4.17 2.04 -4.87
CA GLU A 28 4.74 0.82 -5.44
C GLU A 28 6.27 0.83 -5.33
N LYS A 29 6.91 1.93 -5.73
CA LYS A 29 8.37 2.09 -5.68
C LYS A 29 8.90 2.00 -4.23
N ALA A 30 8.25 2.67 -3.29
CA ALA A 30 8.65 2.67 -1.89
C ALA A 30 8.52 1.27 -1.27
N LEU A 31 7.42 0.57 -1.56
CA LEU A 31 7.15 -0.77 -1.04
C LEU A 31 8.09 -1.83 -1.63
N ARG A 32 8.44 -1.73 -2.92
CA ARG A 32 9.46 -2.60 -3.51
C ARG A 32 10.81 -2.43 -2.82
N LYS A 33 11.22 -1.19 -2.56
CA LYS A 33 12.45 -0.92 -1.79
C LYS A 33 12.37 -1.43 -0.35
N ALA A 34 11.21 -1.33 0.29
CA ALA A 34 11.01 -1.90 1.63
C ALA A 34 11.17 -3.43 1.62
N ILE A 35 10.65 -4.11 0.60
CA ILE A 35 10.83 -5.56 0.40
C ILE A 35 12.29 -5.92 0.14
N GLU A 36 13.03 -5.13 -0.65
CA GLU A 36 14.46 -5.35 -0.89
C GLU A 36 15.27 -5.27 0.40
N LEU A 37 14.93 -4.35 1.29
CA LEU A 37 15.62 -4.17 2.58
C LEU A 37 15.20 -5.24 3.61
N HIS A 38 13.92 -5.60 3.63
CA HIS A 38 13.30 -6.45 4.64
C HIS A 38 12.29 -7.42 4.01
N PRO A 39 12.76 -8.47 3.31
CA PRO A 39 11.90 -9.38 2.57
C PRO A 39 11.03 -10.29 3.44
N GLU A 40 11.27 -10.34 4.75
CA GLU A 40 10.57 -11.17 5.74
C GLU A 40 9.28 -10.54 6.28
N TYR A 41 9.00 -9.29 5.93
CA TYR A 41 7.90 -8.50 6.48
C TYR A 41 6.62 -8.64 5.63
N ALA A 42 5.66 -9.41 6.15
CA ALA A 42 4.41 -9.71 5.46
C ALA A 42 3.57 -8.47 5.10
N ASN A 43 3.64 -7.41 5.93
CA ASN A 43 2.92 -6.15 5.67
C ASN A 43 3.35 -5.48 4.37
N HIS A 44 4.64 -5.54 4.00
CA HIS A 44 5.12 -4.90 2.78
C HIS A 44 4.48 -5.51 1.53
N TYR A 45 4.33 -6.84 1.50
CA TYR A 45 3.67 -7.54 0.41
C TYR A 45 2.15 -7.31 0.39
N LEU A 46 1.49 -7.23 1.56
CA LEU A 46 0.06 -6.89 1.63
C LEU A 46 -0.20 -5.49 1.04
N GLU A 47 0.56 -4.49 1.49
CA GLU A 47 0.37 -3.11 1.03
C GLU A 47 0.79 -2.93 -0.43
N LEU A 48 1.80 -3.67 -0.90
CA LEU A 48 2.16 -3.68 -2.32
C LEU A 48 1.03 -4.30 -3.15
N GLY A 49 0.45 -5.40 -2.71
CA GLY A 49 -0.72 -6.00 -3.35
C GLY A 49 -1.89 -5.03 -3.47
N ARG A 50 -2.23 -4.30 -2.39
CA ARG A 50 -3.28 -3.26 -2.41
C ARG A 50 -2.97 -2.12 -3.39
N THR A 51 -1.72 -1.66 -3.37
CA THR A 51 -1.24 -0.62 -4.29
C THR A 51 -1.37 -1.07 -5.75
N LEU A 52 -0.97 -2.31 -6.05
CA LEU A 52 -1.07 -2.90 -7.39
C LEU A 52 -2.53 -3.10 -7.83
N VAL A 53 -3.45 -3.43 -6.92
CA VAL A 53 -4.89 -3.45 -7.21
C VAL A 53 -5.39 -2.07 -7.63
N ALA A 54 -4.97 -1.01 -6.94
CA ALA A 54 -5.33 0.37 -7.31
C ALA A 54 -4.77 0.77 -8.68
N LEU A 55 -3.58 0.26 -9.02
CA LEU A 55 -2.94 0.40 -10.34
C LEU A 55 -3.49 -0.58 -11.40
N LYS A 56 -4.49 -1.41 -11.06
CA LYS A 56 -5.10 -2.44 -11.93
C LYS A 56 -4.12 -3.54 -12.39
N LYS A 57 -2.98 -3.70 -11.71
CA LYS A 57 -1.98 -4.76 -11.95
C LYS A 57 -2.36 -6.03 -11.17
N TYR A 58 -3.47 -6.66 -11.57
CA TYR A 58 -4.12 -7.71 -10.78
C TYR A 58 -3.35 -9.05 -10.69
N ASP A 59 -2.51 -9.36 -11.67
CA ASP A 59 -1.66 -10.56 -11.63
C ASP A 59 -0.59 -10.43 -10.56
N GLU A 60 0.19 -9.35 -10.63
CA GLU A 60 1.25 -9.06 -9.67
C GLU A 60 0.71 -8.83 -8.25
N ALA A 61 -0.47 -8.21 -8.12
CA ALA A 61 -1.14 -8.09 -6.83
C ALA A 61 -1.43 -9.46 -6.19
N GLY A 62 -1.87 -10.43 -7.00
CA GLY A 62 -2.15 -11.78 -6.55
C GLY A 62 -0.90 -12.49 -6.03
N GLU A 63 0.23 -12.32 -6.73
CA GLU A 63 1.53 -12.85 -6.29
C GLU A 63 1.97 -12.25 -4.96
N CYS A 64 1.80 -10.94 -4.78
CA CYS A 64 2.12 -10.25 -3.53
C CYS A 64 1.28 -10.76 -2.36
N PHE A 65 -0.04 -10.92 -2.54
CA PHE A 65 -0.88 -11.49 -1.48
C PHE A 65 -0.52 -12.93 -1.14
N GLN A 66 -0.18 -13.74 -2.15
CA GLN A 66 0.29 -15.11 -1.91
C GLN A 66 1.61 -15.13 -1.11
N LYS A 67 2.58 -14.26 -1.47
CA LYS A 67 3.83 -14.10 -0.71
C LYS A 67 3.59 -13.68 0.73
N CYS A 68 2.68 -12.75 0.99
CA CYS A 68 2.30 -12.36 2.36
C CYS A 68 1.82 -13.57 3.18
N ILE A 69 1.00 -14.43 2.58
CA ILE A 69 0.45 -15.64 3.22
C ILE A 69 1.55 -16.66 3.53
N ASP A 70 2.50 -16.85 2.61
CA ASP A 70 3.52 -17.88 2.67
C ASP A 70 4.70 -17.54 3.59
N LEU A 71 4.91 -16.25 3.90
CA LEU A 71 6.02 -15.83 4.76
C LEU A 71 5.92 -16.43 6.17
N PRO A 72 7.05 -16.69 6.86
CA PRO A 72 7.03 -17.05 8.28
C PRO A 72 6.38 -15.97 9.15
N LYS A 73 5.91 -16.33 10.35
CA LYS A 73 5.45 -15.33 11.31
C LYS A 73 6.66 -14.66 11.96
N THR A 74 6.80 -13.36 11.77
CA THR A 74 7.84 -12.50 12.37
C THR A 74 7.23 -11.52 13.36
N THR A 75 5.97 -11.13 13.20
CA THR A 75 5.28 -10.18 14.09
C THR A 75 3.96 -10.74 14.63
N SER A 76 3.47 -10.17 15.75
CA SER A 76 2.17 -10.52 16.32
C SER A 76 0.97 -10.15 15.43
N LYS A 77 1.16 -9.25 14.46
CA LYS A 77 0.12 -8.81 13.53
C LYS A 77 -0.02 -9.72 12.31
N ASP A 78 0.92 -10.64 12.09
CA ASP A 78 0.99 -11.41 10.85
C ASP A 78 -0.25 -12.27 10.61
N ASP A 79 -0.90 -12.77 11.65
CA ASP A 79 -2.13 -13.53 11.49
C ASP A 79 -3.27 -12.70 10.89
N VAL A 80 -3.36 -11.43 11.31
CA VAL A 80 -4.33 -10.48 10.76
C VAL A 80 -3.95 -10.12 9.33
N LEU A 81 -2.68 -9.79 9.08
CA LEU A 81 -2.19 -9.43 7.74
C LEU A 81 -2.41 -10.55 6.71
N LYS A 82 -2.17 -11.79 7.12
CA LYS A 82 -2.38 -12.97 6.26
C LYS A 82 -3.86 -13.25 6.03
N ALA A 83 -4.71 -13.00 7.02
CA ALA A 83 -6.17 -13.12 6.85
C ALA A 83 -6.70 -12.05 5.87
N GLU A 84 -6.22 -10.82 5.98
CA GLU A 84 -6.50 -9.75 5.02
C GLU A 84 -6.02 -10.12 3.61
N ALA A 85 -4.77 -10.59 3.46
CA ALA A 85 -4.23 -11.03 2.18
C ALA A 85 -5.06 -12.13 1.53
N LYS A 86 -5.53 -13.13 2.31
CA LYS A 86 -6.43 -14.19 1.80
C LYS A 86 -7.75 -13.62 1.29
N THR A 87 -8.31 -12.65 1.99
CA THR A 87 -9.57 -12.00 1.62
C THR A 87 -9.43 -11.22 0.32
N GLU A 88 -8.37 -10.41 0.21
CA GLU A 88 -8.06 -9.64 -0.99
C GLU A 88 -7.75 -10.55 -2.19
N LEU A 89 -7.01 -11.64 -1.98
CA LEU A 89 -6.73 -12.64 -3.01
C LEU A 89 -8.01 -13.32 -3.53
N ALA A 90 -8.96 -13.62 -2.63
CA ALA A 90 -10.27 -14.15 -3.02
C ALA A 90 -11.08 -13.12 -3.82
N ALA A 91 -11.07 -11.85 -3.39
CA ALA A 91 -11.74 -10.75 -4.09
C ALA A 91 -11.12 -10.46 -5.47
N LEU A 92 -9.82 -10.68 -5.65
CA LEU A 92 -9.16 -10.58 -6.96
C LEU A 92 -9.69 -11.60 -7.97
N LYS A 93 -9.97 -12.83 -7.53
CA LYS A 93 -10.49 -13.90 -8.40
C LYS A 93 -11.87 -13.56 -8.98
N THR A 94 -12.66 -12.76 -8.27
CA THR A 94 -13.96 -12.30 -8.78
C THR A 94 -13.83 -11.11 -9.73
N LYS A 95 -12.79 -10.28 -9.59
CA LYS A 95 -12.50 -9.13 -10.47
C LYS A 95 -11.85 -9.50 -11.80
N LYS A 96 -11.21 -10.67 -11.90
CA LYS A 96 -10.60 -11.20 -13.13
C LYS A 96 -11.59 -11.92 -14.06
N LYS A 97 -12.86 -12.06 -13.67
CA LYS A 97 -13.90 -12.76 -14.40
C LYS A 97 -14.84 -11.78 -15.09
#